data_AF-D4AKU5-F1
#
_entry.id   AF-D4AKU5-F1
#
_cell.length_a   1.000
_cell.length_b   1.000
_cell.length_c   1.000
_cell.angle_alpha   90.00
_cell.angle_beta   90.00
_cell.angle_gamma   90.00
#
_symmetry.space_group_name_H-M   'P 1'
#
loop_
_entity.id
_entity.type
_entity.pdbx_description
1 polymer ?
#
loop_
_entity_poly.entity_id
_entity_poly.type
_entity_poly.pdbx_seq_one_letter_code
_entity_poly.pdbx_strand_id
1 'polypeptide(L)'
;MAHSKRNTSLPHFTSYERSLLRSTWGSQSTRLSRESFLPFSSCRLCLLPAREPVVACATNGDLFCRECAVNDLLAQRKEIKRLEKEREIAQQERDEDQERLAAEARDRELKEFEMVSMGLEERKMKRKRELEERREDNGKAEKNGDGSPGSLEIKKRRKEGFELDEEEMRKIAMEEREKMMKKIEREKAESSKSQLPSFWVPSLTPSVAENGDDVKSTKLNPICPASTPQNKHGYSLKGLVTVHFTEEKNEKTGDMVRICPSCKKALSNGLKAMLAKPCGHVICKRCVNQFMTADKGADPHSTDPSEVDRIGKVFCYVCEADLTSKKGSKEGKKEKEKIRPGLVEISSEGTGFAGGGKNMASKSGTAFQC
;
A
#
# COMPACT_ATOMS: atom_id res chain seq x y z
N MET A 1 52.95 23.26 0.61
CA MET A 1 52.32 22.12 -0.11
C MET A 1 50.85 22.44 -0.30
N ALA A 2 50.43 22.75 -1.52
CA ALA A 2 49.05 23.19 -1.80
C ALA A 2 48.09 21.99 -1.79
N HIS A 3 47.22 21.95 -0.78
CA HIS A 3 46.19 20.93 -0.58
C HIS A 3 44.95 21.13 -1.51
N SER A 4 45.01 22.11 -2.42
CA SER A 4 43.90 22.58 -3.27
C SER A 4 43.82 21.96 -4.67
N LYS A 5 44.69 21.00 -4.99
CA LYS A 5 44.70 20.32 -6.31
C LYS A 5 44.05 18.93 -6.28
N ARG A 6 43.43 18.53 -5.17
CA ARG A 6 42.64 17.29 -5.12
C ARG A 6 41.24 17.64 -5.62
N ASN A 7 40.73 16.85 -6.57
CA ASN A 7 39.40 17.06 -7.18
C ASN A 7 38.29 17.31 -6.13
N THR A 8 38.41 16.66 -4.98
CA THR A 8 37.45 16.72 -3.87
C THR A 8 37.57 17.95 -2.95
N SER A 9 38.52 18.86 -3.15
CA SER A 9 38.69 20.06 -2.31
C SER A 9 38.21 21.37 -2.95
N LEU A 10 37.63 21.31 -4.15
CA LEU A 10 37.01 22.47 -4.78
C LEU A 10 35.58 22.69 -4.23
N PRO A 11 35.17 23.94 -3.96
CA PRO A 11 33.82 24.26 -3.51
C PRO A 11 32.76 24.14 -4.64
N HIS A 12 33.17 23.75 -5.84
CA HIS A 12 32.30 23.54 -6.99
C HIS A 12 32.68 22.23 -7.68
N PHE A 13 31.66 21.49 -8.12
CA PHE A 13 31.89 20.30 -8.93
C PHE A 13 32.46 20.65 -10.29
N THR A 14 33.55 20.00 -10.64
CA THR A 14 34.16 20.06 -11.98
C THR A 14 33.22 19.47 -13.03
N SER A 15 33.44 19.75 -14.32
CA SER A 15 32.60 19.20 -15.40
C SER A 15 32.61 17.66 -15.42
N TYR A 16 33.75 17.05 -15.08
CA TYR A 16 33.92 15.59 -14.97
C TYR A 16 33.15 15.01 -13.78
N GLU A 17 33.17 15.68 -12.62
CA GLU A 17 32.38 15.25 -11.47
C GLU A 17 30.88 15.43 -11.73
N ARG A 18 30.48 16.48 -12.45
CA ARG A 18 29.09 16.66 -12.89
C ARG A 18 28.64 15.59 -13.88
N SER A 19 29.52 15.07 -14.74
CA SER A 19 29.17 13.99 -15.66
C SER A 19 29.06 12.64 -14.93
N LEU A 20 29.95 12.36 -13.98
CA LEU A 20 29.82 11.23 -13.05
C LEU A 20 28.53 11.33 -12.23
N LEU A 21 28.23 12.50 -11.66
CA LEU A 21 26.99 12.72 -10.92
C LEU A 21 25.75 12.45 -11.76
N ARG A 22 25.74 12.83 -13.05
CA ARG A 22 24.62 12.48 -13.96
C ARG A 22 24.52 11.00 -14.30
N SER A 23 25.63 10.27 -14.30
CA SER A 23 25.66 8.84 -14.65
C SER A 23 25.44 7.90 -13.47
N THR A 24 25.72 8.32 -12.23
CA THR A 24 25.50 7.51 -11.01
C THR A 24 24.43 8.06 -10.07
N TRP A 25 24.13 9.36 -10.08
CA TRP A 25 23.18 9.99 -9.15
C TRP A 25 22.10 10.82 -9.87
N GLY A 26 21.03 11.15 -9.16
CA GLY A 26 19.90 11.91 -9.71
C GLY A 26 19.00 11.10 -10.64
N SER A 27 18.17 11.83 -11.40
CA SER A 27 17.21 11.21 -12.32
C SER A 27 17.87 10.86 -13.65
N GLN A 28 17.87 9.58 -14.00
CA GLN A 28 18.50 9.05 -15.22
C GLN A 28 17.45 8.70 -16.26
N SER A 29 17.71 9.04 -17.52
CA SER A 29 16.85 8.65 -18.64
C SER A 29 17.69 8.00 -19.75
N THR A 30 17.31 6.80 -20.17
CA THR A 30 17.98 6.04 -21.25
C THR A 30 16.97 5.64 -22.32
N ARG A 31 17.40 5.69 -23.59
CA ARG A 31 16.60 5.19 -24.71
C ARG A 31 16.60 3.67 -24.73
N LEU A 32 15.41 3.07 -24.79
CA LEU A 32 15.23 1.62 -24.81
C LEU A 32 15.46 1.08 -26.23
N SER A 33 16.32 0.08 -26.36
CA SER A 33 16.57 -0.63 -27.63
C SER A 33 15.76 -1.93 -27.68
N ARG A 34 15.78 -2.65 -28.81
CA ARG A 34 15.10 -3.96 -28.95
C ARG A 34 15.54 -4.97 -27.88
N GLU A 35 16.80 -4.91 -27.48
CA GLU A 35 17.39 -5.80 -26.46
C GLU A 35 16.90 -5.48 -25.04
N SER A 36 16.32 -4.29 -24.84
CA SER A 36 15.72 -3.91 -23.55
C SER A 36 14.34 -4.55 -23.31
N PHE A 37 13.74 -5.16 -24.34
CA PHE A 37 12.45 -5.85 -24.25
C PHE A 37 12.65 -7.36 -24.19
N LEU A 38 11.82 -8.05 -23.41
CA LEU A 38 11.80 -9.51 -23.44
C LEU A 38 11.36 -9.99 -24.83
N PRO A 39 11.94 -11.07 -25.35
CA PRO A 39 11.42 -11.76 -26.53
C PRO A 39 9.94 -12.14 -26.33
N PHE A 40 9.22 -12.27 -27.46
CA PHE A 40 7.83 -12.71 -27.42
C PHE A 40 7.75 -14.05 -26.69
N SER A 41 6.73 -14.21 -25.86
CA SER A 41 6.44 -15.45 -25.14
C SER A 41 7.50 -15.92 -24.13
N SER A 42 8.30 -14.98 -23.59
CA SER A 42 9.19 -15.24 -22.46
C SER A 42 8.48 -15.12 -21.11
N CYS A 43 8.95 -15.88 -20.13
CA CYS A 43 8.50 -15.82 -18.75
C CYS A 43 9.07 -14.59 -18.05
N ARG A 44 8.24 -13.81 -17.36
CA ARG A 44 8.71 -12.61 -16.63
C ARG A 44 9.52 -12.90 -15.36
N LEU A 45 9.47 -14.13 -14.83
CA LEU A 45 10.23 -14.53 -13.65
C LEU A 45 11.62 -15.07 -14.00
N CYS A 46 11.71 -16.02 -14.94
CA CYS A 46 13.01 -16.61 -15.33
C CYS A 46 13.64 -15.97 -16.57
N LEU A 47 12.94 -15.06 -17.27
CA LEU A 47 13.39 -14.34 -18.47
C LEU A 47 13.69 -15.22 -19.70
N LEU A 48 13.50 -16.53 -19.58
CA LEU A 48 13.65 -17.51 -20.66
C LEU A 48 12.33 -17.68 -21.43
N PRO A 49 12.36 -18.27 -22.64
CA PRO A 49 11.14 -18.69 -23.34
C PRO A 49 10.25 -19.53 -22.42
N ALA A 50 8.98 -19.13 -22.28
CA ALA A 50 8.10 -19.74 -21.30
C ALA A 50 7.80 -21.20 -21.66
N ARG A 51 8.05 -22.10 -20.70
CA ARG A 51 7.67 -23.52 -20.71
C ARG A 51 6.31 -23.66 -20.04
N GLU A 52 5.40 -24.38 -20.69
CA GLU A 52 3.98 -24.46 -20.25
C GLU A 52 3.45 -23.09 -19.80
N PRO A 53 3.37 -22.13 -20.74
CA PRO A 53 3.09 -20.75 -20.40
C PRO A 53 1.73 -20.63 -19.70
N VAL A 54 1.70 -19.87 -18.62
CA VAL A 54 0.48 -19.52 -17.89
C VAL A 54 0.36 -18.00 -17.82
N VAL A 55 -0.88 -17.51 -17.91
CA VAL A 55 -1.21 -16.12 -17.58
C VAL A 55 -1.83 -16.09 -16.20
N ALA A 56 -1.16 -15.37 -15.30
CA ALA A 56 -1.56 -15.19 -13.91
C ALA A 56 -2.71 -14.20 -13.74
N CYS A 57 -2.85 -13.24 -14.66
CA CYS A 57 -3.57 -12.01 -14.38
C CYS A 57 -4.86 -11.91 -15.20
N ALA A 58 -5.96 -11.62 -14.49
CA ALA A 58 -7.26 -11.45 -15.12
C ALA A 58 -7.30 -10.20 -16.02
N THR A 59 -6.58 -9.14 -15.64
CA THR A 59 -6.54 -7.86 -16.34
C THR A 59 -5.36 -7.73 -17.31
N ASN A 60 -4.19 -8.28 -16.97
CA ASN A 60 -2.96 -8.13 -17.75
C ASN A 60 -2.52 -9.46 -18.35
N GLY A 61 -2.01 -9.46 -19.59
CA GLY A 61 -1.53 -10.68 -20.25
C GLY A 61 -0.07 -10.96 -19.95
N ASP A 62 0.29 -11.06 -18.67
CA ASP A 62 1.66 -11.36 -18.24
C ASP A 62 1.94 -12.86 -18.28
N LEU A 63 2.99 -13.27 -19.00
CA LEU A 63 3.35 -14.67 -19.19
C LEU A 63 4.38 -15.15 -18.17
N PHE A 64 4.15 -16.35 -17.66
CA PHE A 64 5.03 -17.04 -16.73
C PHE A 64 5.17 -18.52 -17.12
N CYS A 65 6.26 -19.17 -16.75
CA CYS A 65 6.28 -20.62 -16.70
C CYS A 65 5.37 -21.09 -15.57
N ARG A 66 4.67 -22.23 -15.76
CA ARG A 66 3.81 -22.81 -14.72
C ARG A 66 4.54 -23.03 -13.40
N GLU A 67 5.76 -23.56 -13.46
CA GLU A 67 6.61 -23.78 -12.28
C GLU A 67 6.97 -22.47 -11.56
N CYS A 68 7.37 -21.44 -12.32
CA CYS A 68 7.79 -20.17 -11.75
C CYS A 68 6.61 -19.46 -11.06
N ALA A 69 5.44 -19.46 -11.69
CA ALA A 69 4.23 -18.84 -11.13
C ALA A 69 3.79 -19.55 -9.83
N VAL A 70 3.82 -20.88 -9.80
CA VAL A 70 3.45 -21.64 -8.58
C VAL A 70 4.46 -21.41 -7.46
N ASN A 71 5.76 -21.45 -7.76
CA ASN A 71 6.80 -21.21 -6.76
C ASN A 71 6.73 -19.81 -6.16
N ASP A 72 6.49 -18.79 -7.00
CA ASP A 72 6.32 -17.41 -6.51
C ASP A 72 5.06 -17.27 -5.65
N LEU A 73 3.93 -17.87 -6.05
CA LEU A 73 2.72 -17.89 -5.21
C LEU A 73 2.93 -18.54 -3.85
N LEU A 74 3.69 -19.64 -3.79
CA LEU A 74 4.03 -20.31 -2.53
C LEU A 74 4.97 -19.45 -1.68
N ALA A 75 5.97 -18.81 -2.29
CA ALA A 75 6.88 -17.89 -1.59
C ALA A 75 6.14 -16.69 -1.01
N GLN A 76 5.27 -16.06 -1.80
CA GLN A 76 4.46 -14.92 -1.35
C GLN A 76 3.49 -15.31 -0.22
N ARG A 77 2.84 -16.48 -0.31
CA ARG A 77 1.96 -16.95 0.78
C ARG A 77 2.72 -17.24 2.07
N LYS A 78 3.92 -17.81 1.97
CA LYS A 78 4.80 -18.04 3.13
C LYS A 78 5.20 -16.72 3.78
N GLU A 79 5.55 -15.73 2.97
CA GLU A 79 5.93 -14.40 3.45
C GLU A 79 4.75 -13.65 4.07
N ILE A 80 3.57 -13.69 3.43
CA ILE A 80 2.35 -13.11 3.98
C ILE A 80 2.04 -13.73 5.35
N LYS A 81 2.11 -15.06 5.48
CA LYS A 81 1.90 -15.75 6.76
C LYS A 81 2.91 -15.34 7.83
N ARG A 82 4.18 -15.11 7.43
CA ARG A 82 5.23 -14.62 8.34
C ARG A 82 4.90 -13.22 8.87
N LEU A 83 4.54 -12.31 7.97
CA LEU A 83 4.17 -10.93 8.30
C LEU A 83 2.87 -10.85 9.11
N GLU A 84 1.89 -11.72 8.82
CA GLU A 84 0.65 -11.82 9.61
C GLU A 84 0.94 -12.26 11.04
N LYS A 85 1.80 -13.26 11.24
CA LYS A 85 2.21 -13.70 12.58
C LYS A 85 2.96 -12.61 13.35
N GLU A 86 3.88 -11.91 12.69
CA GLU A 86 4.62 -10.80 13.31
C GLU A 86 3.68 -9.65 13.71
N ARG A 87 2.68 -9.35 12.87
CA ARG A 87 1.63 -8.37 13.20
C ARG A 87 0.73 -8.82 14.35
N GLU A 88 0.41 -10.11 14.43
CA GLU A 88 -0.38 -10.68 15.52
C GLU A 88 0.37 -10.57 16.85
N ILE A 89 1.66 -10.93 16.88
CA ILE A 89 2.52 -10.78 18.06
C ILE A 89 2.62 -9.30 18.45
N ALA A 90 2.89 -8.40 17.50
CA ALA A 90 2.96 -6.96 17.78
C ALA A 90 1.62 -6.34 18.19
N GLN A 91 0.48 -6.98 17.86
CA GLN A 91 -0.83 -6.56 18.38
C GLN A 91 -1.02 -7.07 19.81
N GLN A 92 -0.66 -8.32 20.11
CA GLN A 92 -0.70 -8.88 21.46
C GLN A 92 0.18 -8.06 22.42
N GLU A 93 1.40 -7.73 22.04
CA GLU A 93 2.30 -6.90 22.85
C GLU A 93 1.71 -5.51 23.12
N ARG A 94 1.06 -4.89 22.11
CA ARG A 94 0.38 -3.59 22.27
C ARG A 94 -0.83 -3.69 23.19
N ASP A 95 -1.62 -4.75 23.08
CA ASP A 95 -2.80 -4.97 23.92
C ASP A 95 -2.36 -5.23 25.38
N GLU A 96 -1.32 -6.04 25.60
CA GLU A 96 -0.71 -6.26 26.93
C GLU A 96 -0.16 -4.96 27.52
N ASP A 97 0.54 -4.14 26.73
CA ASP A 97 1.02 -2.83 27.16
C ASP A 97 -0.13 -1.89 27.56
N GLN A 98 -1.22 -1.88 26.77
CA GLN A 98 -2.42 -1.12 27.10
C GLN A 98 -3.09 -1.61 28.39
N GLU A 99 -3.15 -2.92 28.62
CA GLU A 99 -3.66 -3.49 29.86
C GLU A 99 -2.81 -3.14 31.08
N ARG A 100 -1.48 -3.17 30.93
CA ARG A 100 -0.54 -2.71 31.97
C ARG A 100 -0.73 -1.24 32.28
N LEU A 101 -0.84 -0.40 31.25
CA LEU A 101 -1.11 1.03 31.41
C LEU A 101 -2.45 1.29 32.10
N ALA A 102 -3.50 0.55 31.73
CA ALA A 102 -4.81 0.66 32.36
C ALA A 102 -4.80 0.19 33.82
N ALA A 103 -4.04 -0.87 34.14
CA ALA A 103 -3.87 -1.33 35.53
C ALA A 103 -3.13 -0.29 36.39
N GLU A 104 -2.02 0.26 35.87
CA GLU A 104 -1.29 1.35 36.55
C GLU A 104 -2.17 2.59 36.76
N ALA A 105 -3.07 2.89 35.81
CA ALA A 105 -4.01 3.99 35.94
C ALA A 105 -5.05 3.74 37.04
N ARG A 106 -5.62 2.53 37.11
CA ARG A 106 -6.54 2.14 38.19
C ARG A 106 -5.88 2.21 39.57
N ASP A 107 -4.64 1.73 39.69
CA ASP A 107 -3.89 1.80 40.95
C ASP A 107 -3.61 3.23 41.39
N ARG A 108 -3.37 4.14 40.44
CA ARG A 108 -3.17 5.57 40.72
C ARG A 108 -4.47 6.25 41.14
N GLU A 109 -5.58 5.92 40.48
CA GLU A 109 -6.93 6.38 40.85
C GLU A 109 -7.28 5.94 42.29
N LEU A 110 -7.04 4.67 42.65
CA LEU A 110 -7.26 4.17 44.01
C LEU A 110 -6.44 4.93 45.05
N LYS A 111 -5.15 5.16 44.79
CA LYS A 111 -4.27 5.92 45.71
C LYS A 111 -4.71 7.37 45.87
N GLU A 112 -5.16 8.01 44.80
CA GLU A 112 -5.69 9.38 44.87
C GLU A 112 -6.98 9.42 45.69
N PHE A 113 -7.89 8.48 45.46
CA PHE A 113 -9.12 8.33 46.23
C PHE A 113 -8.86 8.07 47.72
N GLU A 114 -7.91 7.20 48.07
CA GLU A 114 -7.49 6.96 49.45
C GLU A 114 -6.93 8.24 50.10
N MET A 115 -6.07 9.00 49.39
CA MET A 115 -5.53 10.27 49.89
C MET A 115 -6.62 11.32 50.13
N VAL A 116 -7.60 11.43 49.22
CA VAL A 116 -8.77 12.32 49.36
C VAL A 116 -9.57 11.92 50.60
N SER A 117 -9.89 10.63 50.73
CA SER A 117 -10.68 10.08 51.84
C SER A 117 -10.02 10.25 53.21
N MET A 118 -8.68 10.21 53.27
CA MET A 118 -7.91 10.45 54.50
C MET A 118 -7.81 11.94 54.91
N GLY A 119 -8.44 12.86 54.18
CA GLY A 119 -8.40 14.30 54.47
C GLY A 119 -7.03 14.95 54.20
N LEU A 120 -6.15 14.28 53.48
CA LEU A 120 -4.82 14.81 53.14
C LEU A 120 -4.89 15.91 52.09
N GLU A 121 -5.95 15.98 51.28
CA GLU A 121 -6.19 17.10 50.36
C GLU A 121 -6.47 18.42 51.08
N GLU A 122 -7.22 18.43 52.17
CA GLU A 122 -7.42 19.63 52.98
C GLU A 122 -6.10 20.13 53.59
N ARG A 123 -5.25 19.20 54.05
CA ARG A 123 -3.89 19.51 54.52
C ARG A 123 -2.97 20.01 53.39
N LYS A 124 -3.11 19.48 52.17
CA LYS A 124 -2.33 19.87 50.99
C LYS A 124 -2.77 21.23 50.44
N MET A 125 -4.08 21.51 50.39
CA MET A 125 -4.62 22.85 50.10
C MET A 125 -4.21 23.87 51.16
N LYS A 126 -4.24 23.49 52.45
CA LYS A 126 -3.79 24.35 53.55
C LYS A 126 -2.30 24.67 53.42
N ARG A 127 -1.45 23.66 53.17
CA ARG A 127 -0.01 23.87 52.89
C ARG A 127 0.24 24.68 51.62
N LYS A 128 -0.55 24.50 50.56
CA LYS A 128 -0.41 25.25 49.31
C LYS A 128 -0.77 26.73 49.51
N ARG A 129 -1.86 27.01 50.24
CA ARG A 129 -2.21 28.37 50.67
C ARG A 129 -1.13 29.00 51.54
N GLU A 130 -0.62 28.28 52.54
CA GLU A 130 0.48 28.75 53.40
C GLU A 130 1.79 29.01 52.61
N LEU A 131 2.03 28.29 51.51
CA LEU A 131 3.21 28.45 50.64
C LEU A 131 3.04 29.58 49.61
N GLU A 132 1.81 29.80 49.12
CA GLU A 132 1.45 30.93 48.25
C GLU A 132 1.46 32.25 49.06
N GLU A 133 0.91 32.25 50.28
CA GLU A 133 1.01 33.38 51.22
C GLU A 133 2.46 33.73 51.58
N ARG A 134 3.34 32.73 51.79
CA ARG A 134 4.78 32.94 52.00
C ARG A 134 5.54 33.44 50.76
N ARG A 135 5.02 33.20 49.54
CA ARG A 135 5.61 33.72 48.29
C ARG A 135 5.18 35.16 48.02
N GLU A 136 4.00 35.55 48.46
CA GLU A 136 3.51 36.93 48.37
C GLU A 136 4.16 37.85 49.43
N ASP A 137 4.54 37.32 50.60
CA ASP A 137 5.22 38.09 51.66
C ASP A 137 6.68 38.48 51.32
N ASN A 138 7.32 37.81 50.35
CA ASN A 138 8.70 38.15 49.94
C ASN A 138 8.77 39.09 48.72
N GLY A 139 7.63 39.69 48.33
CA GLY A 139 7.48 40.51 47.12
C GLY A 139 7.07 41.97 47.32
N LYS A 140 6.83 42.44 48.56
CA LYS A 140 6.38 43.82 48.82
C LYS A 140 7.31 44.59 49.74
N ALA A 141 8.36 45.16 49.15
CA ALA A 141 8.89 46.45 49.57
C ALA A 141 8.19 47.53 48.73
N GLU A 142 7.05 48.02 49.22
CA GLU A 142 6.35 49.18 48.64
C GLU A 142 7.03 50.48 49.11
N LYS A 143 7.27 51.38 48.15
CA LYS A 143 7.40 52.81 48.36
C LYS A 143 6.01 53.42 48.18
N ASN A 144 5.47 53.94 49.29
CA ASN A 144 4.42 54.95 49.48
C ASN A 144 3.39 55.28 48.38
N GLY A 145 2.11 55.36 48.80
CA GLY A 145 1.25 56.49 48.44
C GLY A 145 -0.24 56.20 48.16
N ASP A 146 -1.06 56.36 49.21
CA ASP A 146 -2.39 57.02 49.28
C ASP A 146 -3.59 56.62 48.39
N GLY A 147 -4.78 56.56 49.01
CA GLY A 147 -6.08 56.72 48.31
C GLY A 147 -7.21 55.72 48.58
N SER A 148 -7.94 55.89 49.71
CA SER A 148 -9.41 55.74 49.94
C SER A 148 -10.19 54.43 49.62
N PRO A 149 -11.16 53.99 50.48
CA PRO A 149 -11.83 52.70 50.37
C PRO A 149 -13.18 52.76 49.62
N GLY A 150 -13.35 51.89 48.61
CA GLY A 150 -14.63 51.65 47.95
C GLY A 150 -15.21 50.28 48.32
N SER A 151 -16.26 50.27 49.15
CA SER A 151 -17.07 49.10 49.47
C SER A 151 -17.82 48.58 48.24
N LEU A 152 -17.62 47.31 47.87
CA LEU A 152 -18.51 46.59 46.96
C LEU A 152 -18.80 45.19 47.49
N GLU A 153 -20.08 44.98 47.76
CA GLU A 153 -20.72 43.82 48.35
C GLU A 153 -20.55 42.53 47.53
N ILE A 154 -20.11 41.45 48.18
CA ILE A 154 -20.13 40.10 47.60
C ILE A 154 -21.50 39.48 47.87
N LYS A 155 -22.36 39.43 46.85
CA LYS A 155 -23.63 38.70 46.87
C LYS A 155 -23.40 37.20 47.01
N LYS A 156 -23.64 36.65 48.21
CA LYS A 156 -23.85 35.21 48.44
C LYS A 156 -25.11 34.75 47.69
N ARG A 157 -24.93 34.09 46.54
CA ARG A 157 -26.01 33.31 45.91
C ARG A 157 -26.26 32.04 46.73
N ARG A 158 -27.52 31.83 47.11
CA ARG A 158 -28.02 30.64 47.82
C ARG A 158 -27.90 29.41 46.91
N LYS A 159 -27.42 28.30 47.47
CA LYS A 159 -27.36 26.97 46.84
C LYS A 159 -28.78 26.50 46.51
N GLU A 160 -29.11 26.40 45.23
CA GLU A 160 -30.19 25.52 44.75
C GLU A 160 -29.75 24.06 44.91
N GLY A 161 -30.71 23.20 45.26
CA GLY A 161 -30.48 21.78 45.52
C GLY A 161 -29.84 21.10 44.31
N PHE A 162 -28.66 20.55 44.50
CA PHE A 162 -27.97 19.72 43.51
C PHE A 162 -28.59 18.33 43.56
N GLU A 163 -29.54 18.05 42.67
CA GLU A 163 -30.01 16.68 42.44
C GLU A 163 -28.93 15.96 41.63
N LEU A 164 -28.21 15.05 42.29
CA LEU A 164 -27.14 14.24 41.71
C LEU A 164 -27.74 13.23 40.73
N ASP A 165 -27.69 13.55 39.44
CA ASP A 165 -28.07 12.60 38.38
C ASP A 165 -26.97 11.52 38.23
N GLU A 166 -27.40 10.26 38.26
CA GLU A 166 -26.51 9.10 38.25
C GLU A 166 -25.74 8.97 36.92
N GLU A 167 -26.37 9.41 35.82
CA GLU A 167 -25.74 9.43 34.49
C GLU A 167 -24.69 10.53 34.36
N GLU A 168 -24.92 11.69 34.97
CA GLU A 168 -24.00 12.82 34.95
C GLU A 168 -22.74 12.52 35.79
N MET A 169 -22.90 11.87 36.95
CA MET A 169 -21.77 11.35 37.73
C MET A 169 -20.93 10.32 36.96
N ARG A 170 -21.56 9.41 36.21
CA ARG A 170 -20.83 8.43 35.39
C ARG A 170 -20.05 9.10 34.26
N LYS A 171 -20.60 10.15 33.63
CA LYS A 171 -19.88 10.95 32.62
C LYS A 171 -18.68 11.69 33.22
N ILE A 172 -18.85 12.32 34.38
CA ILE A 172 -17.76 13.00 35.08
C ILE A 172 -16.65 12.02 35.44
N ALA A 173 -17.00 10.83 35.97
CA ALA A 173 -16.04 9.79 36.30
C ALA A 173 -15.31 9.24 35.05
N MET A 174 -16.00 9.08 33.92
CA MET A 174 -15.38 8.69 32.65
C MET A 174 -14.41 9.75 32.13
N GLU A 175 -14.82 11.02 32.14
CA GLU A 175 -13.95 12.13 31.71
C GLU A 175 -12.73 12.29 32.62
N GLU A 176 -12.89 12.11 33.93
CA GLU A 176 -11.79 12.19 34.89
C GLU A 176 -10.79 11.05 34.66
N ARG A 177 -11.26 9.83 34.42
CA ARG A 177 -10.44 8.69 34.00
C ARG A 177 -9.70 8.95 32.69
N GLU A 178 -10.35 9.51 31.68
CA GLU A 178 -9.69 9.86 30.42
C GLU A 178 -8.63 10.95 30.60
N LYS A 179 -8.91 11.98 31.40
CA LYS A 179 -7.94 13.05 31.72
C LYS A 179 -6.75 12.50 32.49
N MET A 180 -6.99 11.55 33.40
CA MET A 180 -5.94 10.88 34.14
C MET A 180 -5.09 10.00 33.21
N MET A 181 -5.70 9.14 32.38
CA MET A 181 -5.01 8.34 31.37
C MET A 181 -4.09 9.20 30.49
N LYS A 182 -4.60 10.33 29.98
CA LYS A 182 -3.80 11.29 29.18
C LYS A 182 -2.63 11.89 29.95
N LYS A 183 -2.76 12.14 31.25
CA LYS A 183 -1.64 12.61 32.09
C LYS A 183 -0.59 11.53 32.29
N ILE A 184 -0.99 10.28 32.57
CA ILE A 184 -0.06 9.14 32.71
C ILE A 184 0.71 8.91 31.41
N GLU A 185 0.01 8.94 30.28
CA GLU A 185 0.60 8.79 28.95
C GLU A 185 1.58 9.93 28.65
N ARG A 186 1.23 11.18 28.98
CA ARG A 186 2.12 12.33 28.82
C ARG A 186 3.37 12.23 29.71
N GLU A 187 3.22 11.84 30.98
CA GLU A 187 4.35 11.61 31.89
C GLU A 187 5.26 10.49 31.38
N LYS A 188 4.68 9.39 30.92
CA LYS A 188 5.45 8.28 30.32
C LYS A 188 6.15 8.72 29.04
N ALA A 189 5.48 9.45 28.17
CA ALA A 189 6.07 10.00 26.94
C ALA A 189 7.17 11.03 27.22
N GLU A 190 7.04 11.83 28.28
CA GLU A 190 8.08 12.75 28.74
C GLU A 190 9.27 11.99 29.37
N SER A 191 9.02 10.86 30.03
CA SER A 191 10.07 9.99 30.60
C SER A 191 10.78 9.09 29.57
N SER A 192 10.07 8.69 28.50
CA SER A 192 10.60 7.83 27.43
C SER A 192 11.26 8.61 26.30
N LYS A 193 11.06 9.94 26.25
CA LYS A 193 11.90 10.84 25.45
C LYS A 193 13.32 10.79 25.99
N SER A 194 14.20 10.11 25.27
CA SER A 194 15.63 10.11 25.57
C SER A 194 16.14 11.54 25.66
N GLN A 195 16.99 11.82 26.64
CA GLN A 195 17.47 13.14 27.05
C GLN A 195 18.28 13.91 25.97
N LEU A 196 18.46 13.33 24.77
CA LEU A 196 19.15 13.94 23.64
C LEU A 196 18.34 13.74 22.35
N PRO A 197 18.21 14.78 21.50
CA PRO A 197 17.57 14.69 20.19
C PRO A 197 18.49 13.94 19.21
N SER A 198 18.43 12.61 19.22
CA SER A 198 19.18 11.78 18.28
C SER A 198 18.41 11.62 16.97
N PHE A 199 18.73 12.49 16.02
CA PHE A 199 18.23 12.44 14.64
C PHE A 199 18.46 11.09 13.92
N TRP A 200 19.41 10.27 14.42
CA TRP A 200 19.80 8.98 13.84
C TRP A 200 19.01 7.79 14.37
N VAL A 201 18.11 7.98 15.33
CA VAL A 201 17.27 6.89 15.85
C VAL A 201 15.96 6.86 15.05
N PRO A 202 15.67 5.79 14.29
CA PRO A 202 14.51 5.73 13.41
C PRO A 202 13.18 6.05 14.11
N SER A 203 13.02 5.64 15.37
CA SER A 203 11.81 5.91 16.18
C SER A 203 11.62 7.37 16.60
N LEU A 204 12.66 8.21 16.49
CA LEU A 204 12.62 9.65 16.80
C LEU A 204 12.61 10.52 15.55
N THR A 205 12.53 9.92 14.36
CA THR A 205 12.42 10.69 13.11
C THR A 205 10.99 11.23 12.95
N PRO A 206 10.82 12.50 12.55
CA PRO A 206 9.49 13.12 12.42
C PRO A 206 8.57 12.39 11.42
N SER A 207 9.13 11.63 10.47
CA SER A 207 8.34 10.82 9.54
C SER A 207 7.64 9.63 10.20
N VAL A 208 8.13 9.12 11.33
CA VAL A 208 7.50 7.98 12.03
C VAL A 208 6.33 8.47 12.90
N ALA A 209 6.44 9.67 13.48
CA ALA A 209 5.38 10.27 14.28
C ALA A 209 4.11 10.60 13.46
N GLU A 210 4.24 10.93 12.16
CA GLU A 210 3.08 11.17 11.28
C GLU A 210 2.46 9.90 10.69
N ASN A 211 3.19 8.78 10.71
CA ASN A 211 2.72 7.49 10.18
C ASN A 211 2.35 6.49 11.29
N GLY A 212 2.36 6.93 12.55
CA GLY A 212 1.96 6.14 13.71
C GLY A 212 0.47 5.84 13.69
N ASP A 213 0.17 4.55 13.82
CA ASP A 213 -1.06 4.00 14.41
C ASP A 213 -2.33 3.82 13.57
N ASP A 214 -2.35 4.18 12.28
CA ASP A 214 -3.55 3.98 11.43
C ASP A 214 -3.32 3.16 10.15
N VAL A 215 -2.36 2.21 10.18
CA VAL A 215 -2.26 1.20 9.11
C VAL A 215 -3.32 0.12 9.38
N LYS A 216 -4.57 0.44 9.03
CA LYS A 216 -5.70 -0.50 8.99
C LYS A 216 -5.24 -1.82 8.37
N SER A 217 -5.55 -2.91 9.06
CA SER A 217 -5.24 -4.30 8.76
C SER A 217 -5.70 -4.72 7.36
N THR A 218 -4.94 -4.34 6.35
CA THR A 218 -5.17 -4.77 4.98
C THR A 218 -4.64 -6.19 4.84
N LYS A 219 -5.56 -7.14 4.66
CA LYS A 219 -5.24 -8.53 4.33
C LYS A 219 -4.36 -8.54 3.08
N LEU A 220 -3.12 -8.97 3.24
CA LEU A 220 -2.18 -9.07 2.15
C LEU A 220 -2.61 -10.24 1.27
N ASN A 221 -2.68 -10.00 -0.04
CA ASN A 221 -2.91 -11.04 -1.02
C ASN A 221 -1.70 -11.12 -1.94
N PRO A 222 -1.38 -12.30 -2.51
CA PRO A 222 -0.30 -12.42 -3.47
C PRO A 222 -0.49 -11.46 -4.64
N ILE A 223 0.58 -10.72 -4.95
CA ILE A 223 0.63 -9.68 -5.97
C ILE A 223 1.44 -10.20 -7.15
N CYS A 224 0.98 -9.97 -8.37
CA CYS A 224 1.74 -10.38 -9.56
C CYS A 224 3.12 -9.71 -9.59
N PRO A 225 4.22 -10.46 -9.84
CA PRO A 225 5.56 -9.89 -10.01
C PRO A 225 5.66 -8.85 -11.14
N ALA A 226 4.78 -8.94 -12.14
CA ALA A 226 4.69 -7.99 -13.24
C ALA A 226 3.87 -6.74 -12.92
N SER A 227 3.31 -6.64 -11.71
CA SER A 227 2.53 -5.46 -11.31
C SER A 227 3.44 -4.24 -11.13
N THR A 228 3.02 -3.12 -11.71
CA THR A 228 3.66 -1.83 -11.50
C THR A 228 2.91 -1.03 -10.43
N PRO A 229 3.49 0.03 -9.85
CA PRO A 229 2.81 0.87 -8.87
C PRO A 229 1.45 1.41 -9.37
N GLN A 230 1.33 1.63 -10.69
CA GLN A 230 0.12 2.09 -11.36
C GLN A 230 -0.89 0.95 -11.61
N ASN A 231 -0.41 -0.26 -11.88
CA ASN A 231 -1.24 -1.42 -12.21
C ASN A 231 -1.04 -2.56 -11.20
N LYS A 232 -1.33 -2.30 -9.93
CA LYS A 232 -1.33 -3.32 -8.87
C LYS A 232 -2.47 -4.31 -9.10
N HIS A 233 -2.13 -5.59 -9.22
CA HIS A 233 -3.11 -6.64 -9.39
C HIS A 233 -2.65 -7.91 -8.68
N GLY A 234 -3.59 -8.55 -7.99
CA GLY A 234 -3.37 -9.83 -7.32
C GLY A 234 -3.49 -10.99 -8.30
N TYR A 235 -2.85 -12.11 -7.97
CA TYR A 235 -3.02 -13.35 -8.71
C TYR A 235 -3.11 -14.54 -7.76
N SER A 236 -3.77 -15.61 -8.22
CA SER A 236 -4.09 -16.79 -7.42
C SER A 236 -3.99 -18.04 -8.27
N LEU A 237 -3.76 -19.20 -7.65
CA LEU A 237 -3.65 -20.49 -8.35
C LEU A 237 -4.88 -20.79 -9.23
N LYS A 238 -6.10 -20.44 -8.76
CA LYS A 238 -7.35 -20.65 -9.52
C LYS A 238 -7.50 -19.69 -10.70
N GLY A 239 -6.77 -18.57 -10.68
CA GLY A 239 -6.79 -17.57 -11.73
C GLY A 239 -5.76 -17.82 -12.84
N LEU A 240 -4.90 -18.83 -12.70
CA LEU A 240 -3.91 -19.19 -13.72
C LEU A 240 -4.61 -19.84 -14.92
N VAL A 241 -4.47 -19.21 -16.07
CA VAL A 241 -4.95 -19.77 -17.35
C VAL A 241 -3.76 -20.35 -18.10
N THR A 242 -3.85 -21.62 -18.48
CA THR A 242 -2.85 -22.26 -19.34
C THR A 242 -2.93 -21.68 -20.75
N VAL A 243 -1.78 -21.37 -21.33
CA VAL A 243 -1.69 -20.79 -22.67
C VAL A 243 -1.26 -21.86 -23.65
N HIS A 244 -2.04 -21.99 -24.72
CA HIS A 244 -1.80 -22.91 -25.81
C HIS A 244 -1.38 -22.14 -27.05
N PHE A 245 -0.08 -22.23 -27.38
CA PHE A 245 0.45 -21.72 -28.63
C PHE A 245 0.36 -22.79 -29.71
N THR A 246 -0.02 -22.37 -30.93
CA THR A 246 0.15 -23.19 -32.12
C THR A 246 1.58 -23.01 -32.60
N GLU A 247 2.32 -24.12 -32.73
CA GLU A 247 3.73 -24.12 -33.11
C GLU A 247 3.90 -24.77 -34.47
N GLU A 248 4.71 -24.16 -35.33
CA GLU A 248 5.07 -24.66 -36.66
C GLU A 248 6.60 -24.72 -36.76
N LYS A 249 7.12 -25.80 -37.36
CA LYS A 249 8.55 -25.97 -37.53
C LYS A 249 9.03 -25.10 -38.69
N ASN A 250 9.95 -24.19 -38.43
CA ASN A 250 10.52 -23.37 -39.48
C ASN A 250 11.47 -24.22 -40.33
N GLU A 251 11.19 -24.31 -41.63
CA GLU A 251 11.98 -25.11 -42.58
C GLU A 251 13.45 -24.67 -42.66
N LYS A 252 13.75 -23.40 -42.34
CA LYS A 252 15.09 -22.81 -42.53
C LYS A 252 16.00 -22.94 -41.31
N THR A 253 15.46 -22.88 -40.10
CA THR A 253 16.25 -22.91 -38.86
C THR A 253 16.04 -24.18 -38.05
N GLY A 254 15.01 -24.97 -38.36
CA GLY A 254 14.65 -26.16 -37.59
C GLY A 254 13.96 -25.87 -36.25
N ASP A 255 13.91 -24.60 -35.85
CA ASP A 255 13.30 -24.13 -34.60
C ASP A 255 11.77 -24.11 -34.69
N MET A 256 11.12 -24.38 -33.57
CA MET A 256 9.67 -24.25 -33.42
C MET A 256 9.29 -22.77 -33.27
N VAL A 257 8.48 -22.26 -34.19
CA VAL A 257 8.00 -20.88 -34.19
C VAL A 257 6.52 -20.87 -33.82
N ARG A 258 6.16 -19.99 -32.88
CA ARG A 258 4.77 -19.79 -32.44
C ARG A 258 4.02 -18.95 -33.47
N ILE A 259 2.92 -19.47 -34.00
CA ILE A 259 2.13 -18.85 -35.08
C ILE A 259 0.69 -18.56 -34.63
N CYS A 260 0.05 -17.63 -35.33
CA CYS A 260 -1.39 -17.38 -35.19
C CYS A 260 -2.19 -18.47 -35.94
N PRO A 261 -3.16 -19.15 -35.30
CA PRO A 261 -3.93 -20.21 -35.96
C PRO A 261 -4.78 -19.72 -37.14
N SER A 262 -5.24 -18.46 -37.11
CA SER A 262 -6.11 -17.92 -38.17
C SER A 262 -5.36 -17.47 -39.42
N CYS A 263 -4.20 -16.82 -39.27
CA CYS A 263 -3.45 -16.27 -40.42
C CYS A 263 -2.09 -16.93 -40.67
N LYS A 264 -1.71 -17.93 -39.86
CA LYS A 264 -0.42 -18.64 -39.92
C LYS A 264 0.82 -17.73 -39.89
N LYS A 265 0.67 -16.49 -39.44
CA LYS A 265 1.79 -15.55 -39.26
C LYS A 265 2.50 -15.83 -37.94
N ALA A 266 3.84 -15.80 -37.96
CA ALA A 266 4.67 -15.89 -36.77
C ALA A 266 4.36 -14.76 -35.78
N LEU A 267 4.09 -15.11 -34.52
CA LEU A 267 3.84 -14.17 -33.44
C LEU A 267 5.17 -13.59 -32.94
N SER A 268 5.24 -12.26 -32.86
CA SER A 268 6.44 -11.53 -32.44
C SER A 268 6.02 -10.25 -31.71
N ASN A 269 6.96 -9.57 -31.03
CA ASN A 269 6.68 -8.33 -30.29
C ASN A 269 6.10 -7.19 -31.17
N GLY A 270 6.29 -7.24 -32.50
CA GLY A 270 5.68 -6.27 -33.42
C GLY A 270 4.21 -6.54 -33.71
N LEU A 271 3.76 -7.79 -33.56
CA LEU A 271 2.36 -8.19 -33.74
C LEU A 271 1.72 -8.40 -32.36
N LYS A 272 0.86 -7.47 -31.96
CA LYS A 272 0.06 -7.60 -30.74
C LYS A 272 -0.72 -8.92 -30.76
N ALA A 273 -0.47 -9.77 -29.78
CA ALA A 273 -1.14 -11.05 -29.60
C ALA A 273 -2.19 -10.94 -28.49
N MET A 274 -3.32 -11.62 -28.68
CA MET A 274 -4.44 -11.66 -27.75
C MET A 274 -4.63 -13.10 -27.28
N LEU A 275 -4.80 -13.26 -25.97
CA LEU A 275 -5.16 -14.52 -25.32
C LEU A 275 -6.67 -14.57 -25.10
N ALA A 276 -7.30 -15.67 -25.51
CA ALA A 276 -8.69 -15.96 -25.25
C ALA A 276 -8.86 -16.73 -23.92
N LYS A 277 -9.54 -16.13 -22.94
CA LYS A 277 -9.87 -16.76 -21.65
C LYS A 277 -11.32 -17.23 -21.65
N PRO A 278 -11.63 -18.47 -21.22
CA PRO A 278 -10.79 -19.39 -20.43
C PRO A 278 -9.94 -20.39 -21.24
N CYS A 279 -10.13 -20.51 -22.56
CA CYS A 279 -9.57 -21.59 -23.35
C CYS A 279 -8.04 -21.56 -23.57
N GLY A 280 -7.37 -20.43 -23.36
CA GLY A 280 -5.91 -20.34 -23.45
C GLY A 280 -5.32 -20.16 -24.85
N HIS A 281 -6.13 -20.10 -25.91
CA HIS A 281 -5.63 -19.94 -27.27
C HIS A 281 -5.12 -18.52 -27.56
N VAL A 282 -4.02 -18.42 -28.31
CA VAL A 282 -3.39 -17.15 -28.68
C VAL A 282 -3.58 -16.83 -30.15
N ILE A 283 -4.09 -15.63 -30.43
CA ILE A 283 -4.45 -15.17 -31.77
C ILE A 283 -3.92 -13.74 -31.95
N CYS A 284 -3.46 -13.37 -33.15
CA CYS A 284 -3.02 -11.99 -33.39
C CYS A 284 -4.20 -11.00 -33.39
N LYS A 285 -3.97 -9.77 -32.93
CA LYS A 285 -5.01 -8.74 -32.78
C LYS A 285 -5.79 -8.46 -34.08
N ARG A 286 -5.13 -8.55 -35.24
CA ARG A 286 -5.79 -8.38 -36.55
C ARG A 286 -6.86 -9.45 -36.80
N CYS A 287 -6.55 -10.71 -36.48
CA CYS A 287 -7.50 -11.81 -36.64
C CYS A 287 -8.62 -11.75 -35.60
N VAL A 288 -8.32 -11.35 -34.36
CA VAL A 288 -9.37 -11.13 -33.34
C VAL A 288 -10.38 -10.08 -33.80
N ASN A 289 -9.91 -8.94 -34.31
CA ASN A 289 -10.80 -7.88 -34.78
C ASN A 289 -11.63 -8.26 -36.01
N GLN A 290 -11.20 -9.26 -36.79
CA GLN A 290 -11.86 -9.69 -38.01
C GLN A 290 -12.82 -10.85 -37.78
N PHE A 291 -12.45 -11.81 -36.93
CA PHE A 291 -13.13 -13.11 -36.81
C PHE A 291 -13.78 -13.34 -35.43
N MET A 292 -13.54 -12.49 -34.44
CA MET A 292 -14.02 -12.67 -33.07
C MET A 292 -14.83 -11.46 -32.59
N THR A 293 -15.60 -10.85 -33.49
CA THR A 293 -16.54 -9.77 -33.18
C THR A 293 -17.90 -10.34 -32.82
N ALA A 294 -18.60 -9.72 -31.88
CA ALA A 294 -19.98 -10.09 -31.59
C ALA A 294 -20.88 -9.76 -32.78
N ASP A 295 -21.69 -10.72 -33.21
CA ASP A 295 -22.66 -10.52 -34.28
C ASP A 295 -23.75 -9.55 -33.85
N LYS A 296 -24.02 -8.55 -34.69
CA LYS A 296 -24.91 -7.42 -34.38
C LYS A 296 -26.39 -7.69 -34.69
N GLY A 297 -26.70 -8.82 -35.32
CA GLY A 297 -28.06 -9.24 -35.65
C GLY A 297 -28.07 -10.66 -36.21
N ALA A 298 -29.25 -11.29 -36.21
CA ALA A 298 -29.47 -12.55 -36.91
C ALA A 298 -29.28 -12.32 -38.42
N ASP A 299 -28.54 -13.19 -39.09
CA ASP A 299 -28.51 -13.21 -40.56
C ASP A 299 -29.95 -13.42 -41.07
N PRO A 300 -30.54 -12.49 -41.85
CA PRO A 300 -31.88 -12.61 -42.39
C PRO A 300 -32.11 -13.84 -43.28
N HIS A 301 -31.04 -14.52 -43.71
CA HIS A 301 -31.09 -15.70 -44.57
C HIS A 301 -30.78 -17.02 -43.85
N SER A 302 -30.41 -16.97 -42.57
CA SER A 302 -30.19 -18.17 -41.76
C SER A 302 -31.49 -18.62 -41.10
N THR A 303 -31.89 -19.87 -41.33
CA THR A 303 -33.03 -20.52 -40.67
C THR A 303 -32.63 -21.36 -39.46
N ASP A 304 -31.34 -21.36 -39.07
CA ASP A 304 -30.84 -22.22 -37.99
C ASP A 304 -31.15 -21.62 -36.60
N PRO A 305 -31.86 -22.35 -35.71
CA PRO A 305 -32.20 -21.86 -34.37
C PRO A 305 -30.98 -21.55 -33.49
N SER A 306 -29.83 -22.17 -33.77
CA SER A 306 -28.58 -21.99 -33.04
C SER A 306 -27.91 -20.63 -33.28
N GLU A 307 -28.26 -19.92 -34.36
CA GLU A 307 -27.71 -18.59 -34.64
C GLU A 307 -28.30 -17.54 -33.69
N VAL A 308 -29.53 -17.74 -33.21
CA VAL A 308 -30.15 -16.86 -32.21
C VAL A 308 -29.35 -16.86 -30.90
N ASP A 309 -28.77 -18.01 -30.54
CA ASP A 309 -27.93 -18.15 -29.36
C ASP A 309 -26.54 -17.53 -29.50
N ARG A 310 -26.07 -17.28 -30.73
CA ARG A 310 -24.75 -16.69 -31.02
C ARG A 310 -24.77 -15.16 -31.08
N ILE A 311 -25.95 -14.56 -31.29
CA ILE A 311 -26.13 -13.11 -31.35
C ILE A 311 -25.60 -12.44 -30.09
N GLY A 312 -24.75 -11.41 -30.27
CA GLY A 312 -24.18 -10.65 -29.17
C GLY A 312 -23.13 -11.38 -28.32
N LYS A 313 -22.75 -12.62 -28.68
CA LYS A 313 -21.70 -13.39 -28.00
C LYS A 313 -20.40 -13.37 -28.81
N VAL A 314 -19.28 -13.55 -28.11
CA VAL A 314 -17.94 -13.65 -28.71
C VAL A 314 -17.41 -15.06 -28.47
N PHE A 315 -17.00 -15.75 -29.52
CA PHE A 315 -16.47 -17.11 -29.43
C PHE A 315 -14.99 -17.19 -29.80
N CYS A 316 -14.29 -18.18 -29.23
CA CYS A 316 -12.92 -18.49 -29.61
C CYS A 316 -12.86 -19.06 -31.03
N TYR A 317 -12.00 -18.49 -31.88
CA TYR A 317 -11.80 -19.00 -33.25
C TYR A 317 -11.34 -20.47 -33.32
N VAL A 318 -10.63 -20.97 -32.30
CA VAL A 318 -10.01 -22.31 -32.34
C VAL A 318 -10.92 -23.39 -31.77
N CYS A 319 -11.70 -23.08 -30.74
CA CYS A 319 -12.46 -24.07 -29.96
C CYS A 319 -13.91 -23.68 -29.69
N GLU A 320 -14.38 -22.58 -30.28
CA GLU A 320 -15.74 -22.05 -30.13
C GLU A 320 -16.19 -21.81 -28.68
N ALA A 321 -15.25 -21.74 -27.73
CA ALA A 321 -15.57 -21.41 -26.35
C ALA A 321 -16.15 -19.98 -26.23
N ASP A 322 -17.18 -19.80 -25.40
CA ASP A 322 -17.77 -18.50 -25.13
C ASP A 322 -16.80 -17.60 -24.32
N LEU A 323 -16.45 -16.46 -24.92
CA LEU A 323 -15.55 -15.44 -24.39
C LEU A 323 -16.30 -14.17 -23.94
N THR A 324 -17.64 -14.20 -23.93
CA THR A 324 -18.45 -13.01 -23.68
C THR A 324 -18.29 -12.54 -22.23
N SER A 325 -17.67 -11.37 -22.05
CA SER A 325 -17.52 -10.78 -20.72
C SER A 325 -18.86 -10.21 -20.24
N LYS A 326 -19.50 -10.83 -19.25
CA LYS A 326 -20.66 -10.24 -18.58
C LYS A 326 -20.20 -9.04 -17.74
N LYS A 327 -20.29 -7.83 -18.29
CA LYS A 327 -20.06 -6.60 -17.52
C LYS A 327 -21.33 -6.28 -16.72
N GLY A 328 -21.28 -6.43 -15.39
CA GLY A 328 -22.17 -5.66 -14.51
C GLY A 328 -23.22 -6.43 -13.72
N SER A 329 -22.92 -7.62 -13.18
CA SER A 329 -23.68 -8.10 -12.02
C SER A 329 -22.80 -8.07 -10.78
N LYS A 330 -23.39 -7.73 -9.63
CA LYS A 330 -22.73 -7.68 -8.32
C LYS A 330 -22.48 -9.14 -7.90
N GLU A 331 -21.46 -9.75 -8.50
CA GLU A 331 -21.17 -11.17 -8.36
C GLU A 331 -20.77 -11.52 -6.92
N GLY A 332 -21.31 -12.63 -6.42
CA GLY A 332 -20.99 -13.15 -5.10
C GLY A 332 -19.49 -13.50 -4.97
N LYS A 333 -19.01 -13.59 -3.73
CA LYS A 333 -17.60 -13.89 -3.39
C LYS A 333 -17.02 -15.13 -4.10
N LYS A 334 -17.88 -16.11 -4.48
CA LYS A 334 -17.54 -17.33 -5.23
C LYS A 334 -17.26 -17.12 -6.73
N GLU A 335 -17.86 -16.12 -7.38
CA GLU A 335 -17.65 -15.85 -8.81
C GLU A 335 -16.40 -14.99 -9.05
N LYS A 336 -16.01 -14.18 -8.07
CA LYS A 336 -14.77 -13.38 -8.11
C LYS A 336 -13.50 -14.24 -8.22
N GLU A 337 -13.57 -15.53 -7.86
CA GLU A 337 -12.47 -16.50 -8.01
C GLU A 337 -12.44 -17.20 -9.37
N LYS A 338 -13.50 -17.12 -10.18
CA LYS A 338 -13.55 -17.76 -11.50
C LYS A 338 -12.84 -16.89 -12.55
N ILE A 339 -12.18 -17.54 -13.50
CA ILE A 339 -11.53 -16.87 -14.63
C ILE A 339 -12.60 -16.12 -15.42
N ARG A 340 -12.48 -14.79 -15.48
CA ARG A 340 -13.40 -13.97 -16.26
C ARG A 340 -13.18 -14.22 -17.75
N PRO A 341 -14.22 -14.63 -18.49
CA PRO A 341 -14.11 -14.82 -19.93
C PRO A 341 -13.83 -13.49 -20.62
N GLY A 342 -13.01 -13.54 -21.66
CA GLY A 342 -12.64 -12.35 -22.42
C GLY A 342 -11.30 -12.47 -23.13
N LEU A 343 -10.98 -11.42 -23.88
CA LEU A 343 -9.75 -11.28 -24.64
C LEU A 343 -8.78 -10.37 -23.89
N VAL A 344 -7.55 -10.83 -23.69
CA VAL A 344 -6.51 -10.05 -23.02
C VAL A 344 -5.26 -9.95 -23.89
N GLU A 345 -4.74 -8.74 -24.04
CA GLU A 345 -3.50 -8.49 -24.79
C GLU A 345 -2.32 -9.07 -24.02
N ILE A 346 -1.54 -9.94 -24.68
CA ILE A 346 -0.30 -10.47 -24.14
C ILE A 346 0.72 -9.35 -24.09
N SER A 347 1.24 -9.11 -22.90
CA SER A 347 2.29 -8.12 -22.66
C SER A 347 3.65 -8.69 -23.04
N SER A 348 4.44 -7.87 -23.74
CA SER A 348 5.85 -8.13 -24.03
C SER A 348 6.74 -7.09 -23.35
N GLU A 349 6.25 -6.45 -22.28
CA GLU A 349 6.99 -5.41 -21.58
C GLU A 349 8.19 -6.04 -20.86
N GLY A 350 9.29 -5.29 -20.79
CA GLY A 350 10.50 -5.74 -20.12
C GLY A 350 10.34 -5.83 -18.59
N THR A 351 11.46 -5.97 -17.88
CA THR A 351 11.51 -5.63 -16.45
C THR A 351 10.95 -4.21 -16.29
N GLY A 352 10.20 -3.92 -15.21
CA GLY A 352 9.21 -2.82 -15.08
C GLY A 352 9.60 -1.37 -15.40
N PHE A 353 10.77 -1.13 -15.99
CA PHE A 353 11.25 0.10 -16.59
C PHE A 353 11.01 0.18 -18.12
N ALA A 354 10.81 -0.95 -18.80
CA ALA A 354 10.61 -1.02 -20.26
C ALA A 354 9.14 -1.31 -20.62
N GLY A 355 8.28 -0.31 -20.47
CA GLY A 355 6.87 -0.35 -20.86
C GLY A 355 6.68 -0.22 -22.38
N GLY A 356 5.68 -0.89 -22.93
CA GLY A 356 5.38 -0.85 -24.36
C GLY A 356 5.00 0.56 -24.81
N GLY A 357 5.57 1.02 -25.94
CA GLY A 357 5.23 2.32 -26.54
C GLY A 357 5.99 3.53 -25.97
N LYS A 358 6.87 3.34 -24.97
CA LYS A 358 7.80 4.37 -24.51
C LYS A 358 9.22 4.00 -24.93
N ASN A 359 9.87 4.88 -25.68
CA ASN A 359 11.26 4.68 -26.11
C ASN A 359 12.28 5.21 -25.08
N MET A 360 11.83 5.72 -23.92
CA MET A 360 12.68 6.20 -22.84
C MET A 360 12.25 5.58 -21.52
N ALA A 361 13.21 4.99 -20.80
CA ALA A 361 13.07 4.61 -19.40
C ALA A 361 13.65 5.72 -18.53
N SER A 362 12.92 6.16 -17.51
CA SER A 362 13.40 7.13 -16.53
C SER A 362 13.44 6.51 -15.14
N LYS A 363 14.57 6.62 -14.45
CA LYS A 363 14.71 6.29 -13.03
C LYS A 363 14.77 7.61 -12.26
N SER A 364 13.76 7.88 -11.44
CA SER A 364 13.79 9.03 -10.52
C SER A 364 14.81 8.76 -9.42
N GLY A 365 15.80 9.62 -9.28
CA GLY A 365 16.75 9.60 -8.18
C GLY A 365 16.79 10.95 -7.50
N THR A 366 16.97 10.96 -6.19
CA THR A 366 17.26 12.17 -5.42
C THR A 366 18.67 12.64 -5.78
N ALA A 367 18.75 13.74 -6.52
CA ALA A 367 19.99 14.50 -6.60
C ALA A 367 20.10 15.31 -5.30
N PHE A 368 21.25 15.24 -4.64
CA PHE A 368 21.55 16.19 -3.57
C PHE A 368 21.54 17.59 -4.20
N GLN A 369 20.53 18.39 -3.89
CA GLN A 369 20.60 19.84 -4.12
C GLN A 369 21.59 20.37 -3.08
N CYS A 370 22.72 20.88 -3.57
CA CYS A 370 23.61 21.72 -2.77
C CYS A 370 23.05 23.14 -2.71
#